data_AF-A0A871R8L0-F1
#
_entry.id   AF-A0A871R8L0-F1
#
_cell.length_a   1.000
_cell.length_b   1.000
_cell.length_c   1.000
_cell.angle_alpha   90.00
_cell.angle_beta   90.00
_cell.angle_gamma   90.00
#
_symmetry.space_group_name_H-M   'P 1'
#
loop_
_entity.id
_entity.type
_entity.pdbx_description
1 polymer ?
#
loop_
_entity_poly.entity_id
_entity_poly.type
_entity_poly.pdbx_seq_one_letter_code
_entity_poly.pdbx_strand_id
1 'polypeptide(L)'
;MAAINFIQQVSKARNGLGSFVLPCKKILITYCDFGGSSVGMRDFLRSRLKGFASQYPEIEFQVLEKPGFHPVIRGFYTNEKSKQICCRKWNADVIENKLKLLINSTGSKLKKPKQNVISLNSSVRGIWSPFHVDPSQRYKI
;
A
#
# COMPACT_ATOMS: atom_id res chain seq x y z
N MET A 1 7.00 21.19 -43.17
CA MET A 1 6.75 21.72 -41.81
C MET A 1 6.11 20.62 -40.98
N ALA A 2 6.90 19.80 -40.28
CA ALA A 2 6.35 18.78 -39.41
C ALA A 2 5.84 19.46 -38.12
N ALA A 3 4.53 19.48 -37.93
CA ALA A 3 3.94 20.02 -36.71
C ALA A 3 4.31 19.10 -35.53
N ILE A 4 5.00 19.66 -34.54
CA ILE A 4 5.33 18.94 -33.30
C ILE A 4 4.04 18.84 -32.49
N ASN A 5 3.50 17.63 -32.36
CA ASN A 5 2.33 17.37 -31.51
C ASN A 5 2.74 17.44 -30.04
N PHE A 6 2.37 18.53 -29.35
CA PHE A 6 2.52 18.63 -27.90
C PHE A 6 1.38 17.88 -27.22
N ILE A 7 1.72 16.84 -26.45
CA ILE A 7 0.75 16.16 -25.59
C ILE A 7 0.42 17.07 -24.40
N GLN A 8 -0.86 17.34 -24.18
CA GLN A 8 -1.31 18.17 -23.06
C GLN A 8 -0.94 17.54 -21.72
N GLN A 9 -0.39 18.36 -20.81
CA GLN A 9 -0.09 17.92 -19.46
C GLN A 9 -1.39 17.70 -18.67
N VAL A 10 -1.59 16.47 -18.18
CA VAL A 10 -2.70 16.10 -17.30
C VAL A 10 -2.32 16.17 -15.82
N SER A 11 -3.31 16.40 -14.95
CA SER A 11 -3.12 16.38 -13.51
C SER A 11 -2.69 15.00 -13.00
N LYS A 12 -1.73 14.96 -12.07
CA LYS A 12 -1.29 13.71 -11.41
C LYS A 12 -2.02 13.54 -10.09
N ALA A 13 -2.65 12.39 -9.89
CA ALA A 13 -3.30 12.04 -8.63
C ALA A 13 -2.28 11.96 -7.49
N ARG A 14 -2.62 12.55 -6.33
CA ARG A 14 -1.80 12.57 -5.11
C ARG A 14 -2.68 12.18 -3.92
N ASN A 15 -2.66 10.90 -3.55
CA ASN A 15 -3.45 10.41 -2.42
C ASN A 15 -3.06 11.15 -1.13
N GLY A 16 -4.04 11.69 -0.40
CA GLY A 16 -3.84 12.52 0.78
C GLY A 16 -3.88 14.04 0.51
N LEU A 17 -3.85 14.48 -0.75
CA LEU A 17 -4.08 15.88 -1.11
C LEU A 17 -5.58 16.07 -1.42
N GLY A 18 -6.30 16.77 -0.54
CA GLY A 18 -7.75 17.01 -0.63
C GLY A 18 -8.58 15.88 -0.01
N SER A 19 -8.31 14.63 -0.38
CA SER A 19 -8.92 13.45 0.24
C SER A 19 -7.93 12.30 0.34
N PHE A 20 -8.20 11.38 1.28
CA PHE A 20 -7.45 10.15 1.45
C PHE A 20 -8.30 8.95 1.06
N VAL A 21 -7.77 8.12 0.17
CA VAL A 21 -8.38 6.85 -0.24
C VAL A 21 -7.48 5.72 0.24
N LEU A 22 -8.05 4.80 1.01
CA LEU A 22 -7.32 3.63 1.49
C LEU A 22 -6.84 2.77 0.31
N PRO A 23 -5.53 2.45 0.22
CA PRO A 23 -5.03 1.67 -0.89
C PRO A 23 -5.54 0.22 -0.91
N CYS A 24 -5.83 -0.37 0.26
CA CYS A 24 -6.35 -1.73 0.34
C CYS A 24 -7.85 -1.74 0.08
N LYS A 25 -8.28 -2.36 -1.02
CA LYS A 25 -9.69 -2.39 -1.46
C LYS A 25 -10.43 -3.67 -1.03
N LYS A 26 -9.71 -4.78 -0.91
CA LYS A 26 -10.28 -6.08 -0.57
C LYS A 26 -9.31 -6.93 0.24
N ILE A 27 -9.82 -7.65 1.23
CA ILE A 27 -9.12 -8.68 1.99
C ILE A 27 -9.82 -10.02 1.75
N LEU A 28 -9.08 -10.99 1.21
CA LEU A 28 -9.50 -12.39 1.14
C LEU A 28 -8.87 -13.17 2.30
N ILE A 29 -9.69 -13.82 3.10
CA ILE A 29 -9.29 -14.70 4.20
C ILE A 29 -9.62 -16.13 3.81
N THR A 30 -8.60 -16.97 3.67
CA THR A 30 -8.78 -18.41 3.44
C THR A 30 -8.46 -19.18 4.70
N TYR A 31 -9.28 -20.17 5.06
CA TYR A 31 -9.05 -21.05 6.21
C TYR A 31 -9.44 -22.51 5.90
N CYS A 32 -8.99 -23.46 6.71
CA CYS A 32 -9.45 -24.85 6.65
C CYS A 32 -10.20 -25.19 7.94
N ASP A 33 -11.30 -25.95 7.85
CA ASP A 33 -12.16 -26.22 9.01
C ASP A 33 -11.58 -27.25 10.00
N PHE A 34 -10.92 -28.30 9.50
CA PHE A 34 -10.37 -29.39 10.34
C PHE A 34 -8.90 -29.20 10.72
N GLY A 35 -8.09 -28.57 9.87
CA GLY A 35 -6.63 -28.54 10.04
C GLY A 35 -6.19 -27.76 11.28
N GLY A 36 -5.25 -28.33 12.06
CA GLY A 36 -4.70 -27.69 13.27
C GLY A 36 -3.97 -26.36 13.00
N SER A 37 -3.43 -26.17 11.78
CA SER A 37 -2.78 -24.91 11.40
C SER A 37 -3.73 -23.71 11.27
N SER A 38 -5.03 -23.96 11.15
CA SER A 38 -6.09 -22.94 10.97
C SER A 38 -6.86 -22.63 12.26
N VAL A 39 -6.49 -23.22 13.41
CA VAL A 39 -7.21 -23.04 14.69
C VAL A 39 -7.39 -21.56 15.03
N GLY A 40 -6.30 -20.80 15.15
CA GLY A 40 -6.42 -19.38 15.51
C GLY A 40 -7.08 -18.51 14.44
N MET A 41 -7.08 -18.94 13.17
CA MET A 41 -7.86 -18.26 12.13
C MET A 41 -9.36 -18.49 12.34
N ARG A 42 -9.79 -19.72 12.65
CA ARG A 42 -11.20 -20.00 12.98
C ARG A 42 -11.63 -19.23 14.22
N ASP A 43 -10.78 -19.14 15.24
CA ASP A 43 -11.06 -18.37 16.45
C ASP A 43 -11.24 -16.88 16.14
N PHE A 44 -10.35 -16.31 15.31
CA PHE A 44 -10.48 -14.93 14.83
C PHE A 44 -11.78 -14.69 14.04
N LEU A 45 -12.12 -15.60 13.11
CA LEU A 45 -13.34 -15.52 12.30
C LEU A 45 -14.61 -15.53 13.16
N ARG A 46 -14.67 -16.38 14.19
CA ARG A 46 -15.83 -16.50 15.09
C ARG A 46 -15.96 -15.33 16.05
N SER A 47 -14.85 -14.88 16.64
CA SER A 47 -14.88 -13.96 17.78
C SER A 47 -14.66 -12.49 17.42
N ARG A 48 -13.89 -12.18 16.35
CA ARG A 48 -13.37 -10.83 16.11
C ARG A 48 -13.67 -10.26 14.74
N LEU A 49 -13.81 -11.08 13.70
CA LEU A 49 -13.94 -10.57 12.32
C LEU A 49 -15.08 -9.55 12.17
N LYS A 50 -16.26 -9.80 12.75
CA LYS A 50 -17.40 -8.87 12.64
C LYS A 50 -17.07 -7.48 13.19
N GLY A 51 -16.51 -7.42 14.40
CA GLY A 51 -16.13 -6.15 15.03
C GLY A 51 -14.95 -5.47 14.32
N PHE A 52 -14.02 -6.26 13.78
CA PHE A 52 -12.89 -5.75 13.00
C PHE A 52 -13.35 -5.16 11.66
N ALA A 53 -14.15 -5.89 10.88
CA ALA A 53 -14.63 -5.44 9.57
C ALA A 53 -15.52 -4.18 9.68
N SER A 54 -16.27 -4.05 10.78
CA SER A 54 -17.09 -2.86 11.04
C SER A 54 -16.26 -1.57 11.22
N GLN A 55 -14.97 -1.67 11.55
CA GLN A 55 -14.06 -0.53 11.65
C GLN A 55 -13.51 -0.07 10.28
N TYR A 56 -13.64 -0.90 9.25
CA TYR A 56 -13.12 -0.65 7.90
C TYR A 56 -14.20 -0.86 6.84
N PRO A 57 -15.28 -0.05 6.86
CA PRO A 57 -16.42 -0.22 5.94
C PRO A 57 -16.05 -0.06 4.46
N GLU A 58 -14.95 0.64 4.16
CA GLU A 58 -14.42 0.84 2.82
C GLU A 58 -13.69 -0.39 2.23
N ILE A 59 -13.46 -1.44 3.02
CA ILE A 59 -12.74 -2.65 2.60
C ILE A 59 -13.71 -3.82 2.45
N GLU A 60 -13.69 -4.48 1.30
CA GLU A 60 -14.41 -5.73 1.11
C GLU A 60 -13.70 -6.88 1.85
N PHE A 61 -14.38 -7.54 2.78
CA PHE A 61 -13.88 -8.75 3.44
C PHE A 61 -14.55 -9.99 2.86
N GLN A 62 -13.76 -10.84 2.21
CA GLN A 62 -14.21 -12.11 1.65
C GLN A 62 -13.62 -13.27 2.47
N VAL A 63 -14.47 -14.16 2.97
CA VAL A 63 -14.05 -15.38 3.68
C VAL A 63 -14.30 -16.58 2.78
N LEU A 64 -13.28 -17.41 2.61
CA LEU A 64 -13.34 -18.61 1.77
C LEU A 64 -12.80 -19.82 2.56
N GLU A 65 -13.59 -20.88 2.63
CA GLU A 65 -13.09 -22.15 3.11
C GLU A 65 -12.23 -22.83 2.03
N LYS A 66 -11.03 -23.26 2.42
CA LYS A 66 -10.07 -23.97 1.58
C LYS A 66 -9.52 -25.20 2.31
N PRO A 67 -10.24 -26.34 2.27
CA PRO A 67 -9.87 -27.57 2.98
C PRO A 67 -8.48 -28.09 2.59
N GLY A 68 -7.68 -28.53 3.55
CA GLY A 68 -6.33 -29.08 3.32
C GLY A 68 -5.22 -28.04 3.10
N PHE A 69 -5.52 -26.75 3.14
CA PHE A 69 -4.53 -25.68 2.98
C PHE A 69 -4.30 -24.88 4.27
N HIS A 70 -3.10 -24.30 4.39
CA HIS A 70 -2.79 -23.35 5.45
C HIS A 70 -3.62 -22.07 5.32
N PRO A 71 -3.98 -21.42 6.43
CA PRO A 71 -4.74 -20.19 6.38
C PRO A 71 -3.90 -19.05 5.81
N VAL A 72 -4.50 -18.22 4.96
CA VAL A 72 -3.83 -17.11 4.28
C VAL A 72 -4.74 -15.90 4.30
N ILE A 73 -4.16 -14.74 4.60
CA ILE A 73 -4.80 -13.45 4.35
C ILE A 73 -4.17 -12.81 3.13
N ARG A 74 -4.98 -12.32 2.20
CA ARG A 74 -4.53 -11.68 0.96
C ARG A 74 -5.22 -10.33 0.81
N GLY A 75 -4.43 -9.26 0.81
CA GLY A 75 -4.89 -7.92 0.49
C GLY A 75 -4.73 -7.61 -0.99
N PHE A 76 -5.78 -7.07 -1.60
CA PHE A 76 -5.79 -6.51 -2.94
C PHE A 76 -5.79 -4.98 -2.84
N TYR A 77 -5.01 -4.34 -3.71
CA TYR A 77 -4.77 -2.90 -3.64
C TYR A 77 -5.22 -2.18 -4.91
N THR A 78 -5.39 -0.86 -4.84
CA THR A 78 -5.82 0.01 -5.96
C THR A 78 -4.84 0.05 -7.13
N ASN A 79 -3.59 -0.38 -6.93
CA ASN A 79 -2.58 -0.49 -7.98
C ASN A 79 -2.55 -1.88 -8.67
N GLU A 80 -3.64 -2.65 -8.54
CA GLU A 80 -3.81 -4.03 -9.03
C GLU A 80 -2.77 -5.03 -8.52
N LYS A 81 -2.03 -4.68 -7.47
CA LYS A 81 -1.13 -5.61 -6.78
C LYS A 81 -1.86 -6.30 -5.65
N SER A 82 -1.28 -7.41 -5.21
CA SER A 82 -1.72 -8.11 -4.03
C SER A 82 -0.54 -8.42 -3.10
N LYS A 83 -0.83 -8.55 -1.81
CA LYS A 83 0.12 -9.03 -0.80
C LYS A 83 -0.56 -10.13 0.00
N GLN A 84 0.16 -11.21 0.24
CA GLN A 84 -0.35 -12.36 0.98
C GLN A 84 0.53 -12.69 2.18
N ILE A 85 -0.09 -13.12 3.27
CA ILE A 85 0.59 -13.55 4.49
C ILE A 85 -0.02 -14.88 4.92
N CYS A 86 0.81 -15.92 5.02
CA CYS A 86 0.41 -17.20 5.60
C CYS A 86 0.31 -17.06 7.11
N CYS A 87 -0.83 -17.47 7.68
CA CYS A 87 -1.18 -17.29 9.09
C CYS A 87 -1.18 -18.62 9.86
N ARG A 88 -0.39 -19.61 9.41
CA ARG A 88 -0.38 -20.95 9.99
C ARG A 88 0.05 -20.93 11.47
N LYS A 89 -0.73 -21.61 12.32
CA LYS A 89 -0.44 -21.79 13.76
C LYS A 89 -0.25 -20.47 14.54
N TRP A 90 -0.83 -19.37 14.05
CA TRP A 90 -0.88 -18.12 14.80
C TRP A 90 -2.18 -18.03 15.60
N ASN A 91 -2.15 -17.28 16.71
CA ASN A 91 -3.34 -16.94 17.47
C ASN A 91 -4.11 -15.78 16.80
N ALA A 92 -5.31 -15.51 17.31
CA ALA A 92 -6.17 -14.46 16.77
C ALA A 92 -5.52 -13.05 16.85
N ASP A 93 -4.76 -12.75 17.91
CA ASP A 93 -4.10 -11.45 18.09
C ASP A 93 -3.05 -11.18 17.01
N VAL A 94 -2.20 -12.17 16.73
CA VAL A 94 -1.18 -12.05 15.69
C VAL A 94 -1.83 -11.91 14.32
N ILE A 95 -2.91 -12.65 14.05
CA ILE A 95 -3.67 -12.55 12.79
C ILE A 95 -4.25 -11.14 12.61
N GLU A 96 -4.87 -10.58 13.64
CA GLU A 96 -5.42 -9.23 13.63
C GLU A 96 -4.33 -8.18 13.34
N ASN A 97 -3.16 -8.30 13.99
CA ASN A 97 -2.03 -7.41 13.74
C ASN A 97 -1.51 -7.49 12.29
N LYS A 98 -1.55 -8.69 11.68
CA LYS A 98 -1.15 -8.86 10.27
C LYS A 98 -2.21 -8.34 9.30
N LEU A 99 -3.48 -8.39 9.66
CA LEU A 99 -4.54 -7.70 8.91
C LEU A 99 -4.33 -6.18 8.95
N LYS A 100 -4.09 -5.58 10.12
CA LYS A 100 -3.76 -4.15 10.25
C LYS A 100 -2.54 -3.77 9.39
N LEU A 101 -1.51 -4.62 9.35
CA LEU A 101 -0.35 -4.41 8.48
C LEU A 101 -0.71 -4.38 6.99
N LEU A 102 -1.57 -5.30 6.53
CA LEU A 102 -2.02 -5.31 5.14
C LEU A 102 -2.85 -4.07 4.78
N ILE A 103 -3.79 -3.70 5.66
CA ILE A 103 -4.64 -2.51 5.48
C ILE A 103 -3.78 -1.25 5.36
N ASN A 104 -2.80 -1.07 6.24
CA ASN A 104 -1.92 0.10 6.26
C ASN A 104 -0.81 0.10 5.19
N SER A 105 -0.82 -0.86 4.25
CA SER A 105 0.19 -1.01 3.20
C SER A 105 -0.28 -0.47 1.85
N THR A 106 0.66 -0.10 0.97
CA THR A 106 0.37 0.57 -0.32
C THR A 106 0.37 -0.36 -1.55
N GLY A 107 0.41 -1.68 -1.35
CA GLY A 107 0.50 -2.69 -2.43
C GLY A 107 1.83 -2.71 -3.19
N SER A 108 2.64 -1.65 -3.08
CA SER A 108 3.97 -1.54 -3.69
C SER A 108 4.94 -2.62 -3.19
N LYS A 109 5.86 -3.03 -4.09
CA LYS A 109 6.98 -3.93 -3.75
C LYS A 109 7.82 -3.28 -2.66
N LEU A 110 8.16 -4.06 -1.62
CA LEU A 110 9.02 -3.59 -0.54
C LEU A 110 10.40 -3.28 -1.11
N LYS A 111 10.89 -2.08 -0.82
CA LYS A 111 12.20 -1.59 -1.24
C LYS A 111 12.79 -0.72 -0.14
N LYS A 112 14.11 -0.74 0.00
CA LYS A 112 14.83 0.18 0.89
C LYS A 112 14.66 1.62 0.36
N PRO A 113 14.15 2.57 1.15
CA PRO A 113 14.08 3.96 0.73
C PRO A 113 15.50 4.52 0.56
N LYS A 114 15.76 5.18 -0.57
CA LYS A 114 17.03 5.88 -0.82
C LYS A 114 17.04 7.27 -0.19
N GLN A 115 15.87 7.88 -0.04
CA GLN A 115 15.65 9.23 0.43
C GLN A 115 14.38 9.27 1.28
N ASN A 116 14.35 10.17 2.26
CA ASN A 116 13.20 10.35 3.16
C ASN A 116 12.07 11.17 2.51
N VAL A 117 12.42 12.07 1.60
CA VAL A 117 11.48 12.97 0.93
C VAL A 117 11.47 12.70 -0.57
N ILE A 118 10.28 12.60 -1.14
CA ILE A 118 10.07 12.46 -2.59
C ILE A 118 9.19 13.64 -3.03
N SER A 119 9.72 14.51 -3.89
CA SER A 119 8.99 15.64 -4.46
C SER A 119 8.77 15.43 -5.96
N LEU A 120 7.59 15.83 -6.43
CA LEU A 120 7.30 15.97 -7.87
C LEU A 120 7.49 17.42 -8.36
N ASN A 121 7.64 18.37 -7.43
CA ASN A 121 7.76 19.79 -7.73
C ASN A 121 9.24 20.17 -7.85
N SER A 122 9.53 21.19 -8.67
CA SER A 122 10.86 21.78 -8.79
C SER A 122 11.29 22.52 -7.52
N SER A 123 12.59 22.81 -7.41
CA SER A 123 13.13 23.63 -6.33
C SER A 123 12.52 25.04 -6.35
N VAL A 124 12.06 25.50 -5.18
CA VAL A 124 11.48 26.85 -5.00
C VAL A 124 12.50 27.95 -5.36
N ARG A 125 13.79 27.73 -5.11
CA ARG A 125 14.88 28.69 -5.40
C ARG A 125 15.59 28.41 -6.73
N GLY A 126 15.05 27.49 -7.54
CA GLY A 126 15.74 26.98 -8.72
C GLY A 126 16.89 26.04 -8.39
N ILE A 127 17.54 25.55 -9.42
CA ILE A 127 18.79 24.77 -9.34
C ILE A 127 19.94 25.78 -9.41
N TRP A 128 20.97 25.57 -8.61
CA TRP A 128 22.15 26.45 -8.65
C TRP A 128 22.77 26.47 -10.06
N SER A 129 23.16 27.66 -10.50
CA SER A 129 23.82 27.88 -11.79
C SER A 129 24.97 28.88 -11.62
N PRO A 130 26.18 28.57 -12.11
CA PRO A 130 27.34 29.46 -11.98
C PRO A 130 27.19 30.77 -12.76
N PHE A 131 26.24 30.87 -13.68
CA PHE A 131 25.97 32.10 -14.43
C PHE A 131 24.97 33.02 -13.72
N HIS A 132 24.25 32.51 -12.73
CA HIS A 132 23.24 33.26 -11.98
C HIS A 132 23.76 33.77 -10.62
N VAL A 133 25.07 33.68 -10.39
CA VAL A 133 25.75 34.37 -9.29
C VAL A 133 26.25 35.74 -9.74
N ASP A 134 26.56 36.58 -8.76
CA ASP A 134 27.16 37.89 -9.00
C ASP A 134 28.36 37.77 -9.97
N PRO A 135 28.40 38.56 -11.06
CA PRO A 135 29.48 38.48 -12.03
C PRO A 135 30.89 38.59 -11.43
N SER A 136 31.07 39.31 -10.32
CA SER A 136 32.36 39.44 -9.62
C SER A 136 32.83 38.14 -8.98
N GLN A 137 31.91 37.25 -8.63
CA GLN A 137 32.20 35.96 -7.97
C GLN A 137 32.31 34.79 -8.96
N ARG A 138 32.15 35.03 -10.27
CA ARG A 138 32.29 33.99 -11.29
C ARG A 138 33.75 33.59 -11.44
N TYR A 139 34.01 32.29 -11.55
CA TYR A 139 35.33 31.78 -11.88
C TYR A 139 35.77 32.32 -13.24
N LYS A 140 36.90 33.01 -13.30
CA LYS A 140 37.49 33.53 -14.53
C LYS A 140 38.35 32.43 -15.16
N ILE A 141 38.07 32.11 -16.42
CA ILE A 141 38.89 31.20 -17.24
C ILE A 141 40.05 31.99 -17.82
#